data_AF-A0A645AQF8-F1
#
_entry.id   AF-A0A645AQF8-F1
#
_cell.length_a   1.000
_cell.length_b   1.000
_cell.length_c   1.000
_cell.angle_alpha   90.00
_cell.angle_beta   90.00
_cell.angle_gamma   90.00
#
_symmetry.space_group_name_H-M   'P 1'
#
loop_
_entity.id
_entity.type
_entity.pdbx_description
1 polymer ?
#
loop_
_entity_poly.entity_id
_entity_poly.type
_entity_poly.pdbx_seq_one_letter_code
_entity_poly.pdbx_strand_id
1 'polypeptide(L)' 'MLGILRQLHEEGTTVILITHDNAIAAQADRIVRMMDGKIIDDSAGGINPTPMAAVRGGSR' A
#
# COMPACT_ATOMS: atom_id res chain seq x y z
N MET A 1 0.45 15.94 -5.45
CA MET A 1 0.24 15.49 -4.06
C MET A 1 0.80 14.09 -3.82
N LEU A 2 0.43 13.09 -4.63
CA LEU A 2 0.90 11.71 -4.47
C LEU A 2 2.43 11.52 -4.56
N GLY A 3 3.16 12.39 -5.27
CA GLY A 3 4.61 12.28 -5.43
C GLY A 3 5.41 12.33 -4.13
N ILE A 4 5.06 13.23 -3.20
CA ILE A 4 5.75 13.34 -1.91
C ILE A 4 5.46 12.12 -1.02
N LEU A 5 4.22 11.65 -1.03
CA LEU A 5 3.82 10.46 -0.28
C LEU A 5 4.53 9.20 -0.80
N ARG A 6 4.69 9.10 -2.12
CA ARG A 6 5.49 8.04 -2.73
C ARG A 6 6.95 8.10 -2.34
N GLN A 7 7.57 9.27 -2.36
CA GLN A 7 8.97 9.41 -1.95
C GLN A 7 9.18 8.97 -0.49
N LEU A 8 8.31 9.39 0.43
CA LEU A 8 8.37 8.93 1.82
C LEU A 8 8.23 7.41 1.95
N HIS A 9 7.36 6.81 1.14
CA HIS A 9 7.22 5.36 1.09
C HIS A 9 8.47 4.66 0.56
N GLU A 10 9.07 5.18 -0.51
CA GLU A 10 10.32 4.69 -1.10
C GLU A 10 11.51 4.83 -0.10
N GLU A 11 11.46 5.80 0.81
CA GLU A 11 12.42 5.98 1.92
C GLU A 11 12.17 5.03 3.11
N GLY A 12 11.17 4.15 3.04
CA GLY A 12 10.86 3.13 4.05
C GLY A 12 9.77 3.53 5.05
N THR A 13 9.11 4.68 4.86
CA THR A 13 7.98 5.09 5.71
C THR A 13 6.71 4.37 5.28
N THR A 14 5.95 3.82 6.24
CA THR A 14 4.61 3.28 5.93
C THR A 14 3.62 4.44 5.83
N VAL A 15 2.93 4.57 4.70
CA VAL A 15 1.96 5.63 4.43
C VAL A 15 0.55 5.04 4.36
N ILE A 16 -0.39 5.63 5.10
CA ILE A 16 -1.82 5.30 5.03
C ILE A 16 -2.55 6.54 4.52
N LEU A 17 -3.23 6.43 3.38
CA LEU A 17 -4.01 7.50 2.78
C LEU A 17 -5.51 7.14 2.84
N ILE A 18 -6.31 8.02 3.43
CA ILE A 18 -7.77 7.90 3.45
C ILE A 18 -8.32 8.85 2.37
N THR A 19 -9.08 8.31 1.42
CA THR A 19 -9.70 9.08 0.34
C THR A 19 -11.03 8.47 -0.06
N HIS A 20 -11.95 9.32 -0.52
CA HIS A 20 -13.18 8.88 -1.18
C HIS A 20 -13.05 8.84 -2.72
N ASP A 21 -11.91 9.26 -3.26
CA ASP A 21 -11.62 9.22 -4.70
C ASP A 21 -11.02 7.87 -5.11
N ASN A 22 -11.78 7.11 -5.90
CA ASN A 22 -11.36 5.81 -6.41
C ASN A 22 -10.13 5.87 -7.33
N ALA A 23 -9.93 6.96 -8.08
CA ALA A 23 -8.79 7.12 -8.97
C ALA A 23 -7.48 7.32 -8.19
N ILE A 24 -7.56 7.93 -7.01
CA ILE A 24 -6.42 8.05 -6.09
C ILE A 24 -6.15 6.71 -5.41
N ALA A 25 -7.20 6.03 -4.91
CA ALA A 25 -7.06 4.72 -4.26
C ALA A 25 -6.44 3.67 -5.20
N ALA A 26 -6.82 3.68 -6.48
CA ALA A 26 -6.29 2.76 -7.49
C ALA A 26 -4.77 2.84 -7.72
N GLN A 27 -4.12 3.91 -7.26
CA GLN A 27 -2.67 4.12 -7.38
C GLN A 27 -1.87 3.57 -6.19
N ALA A 28 -2.53 3.07 -5.14
CA ALA A 28 -1.88 2.51 -3.95
C ALA A 28 -1.53 1.03 -4.15
N ASP A 29 -0.52 0.53 -3.43
CA ASP A 29 -0.12 -0.89 -3.48
C ASP A 29 -1.16 -1.82 -2.83
N ARG A 30 -1.94 -1.29 -1.88
CA ARG A 30 -3.03 -2.00 -1.20
C ARG A 30 -4.23 -1.06 -1.00
N ILE A 31 -5.41 -1.59 -1.25
CA ILE A 31 -6.68 -0.89 -1.12
C ILE A 31 -7.54 -1.64 -0.11
N VAL A 32 -7.90 -0.94 0.98
CA VAL A 32 -8.83 -1.43 1.99
C VAL A 32 -10.09 -0.58 1.94
N ARG A 33 -11.26 -1.19 1.74
CA ARG A 33 -12.55 -0.50 1.83
C ARG A 33 -13.22 -0.82 3.14
N MET A 34 -13.75 0.21 3.78
CA MET A 34 -14.45 0.10 5.05
C MET A 34 -15.88 0.64 4.93
N MET A 35 -16.82 -0.02 5.58
CA MET A 35 -18.22 0.39 5.71
C MET A 35 -18.71 -0.02 7.09
N ASP A 36 -19.38 0.89 7.79
CA ASP A 36 -19.94 0.67 9.14
C ASP A 36 -18.94 0.06 10.14
N GLY A 37 -17.69 0.55 10.11
CA GLY A 37 -16.61 0.08 10.98
C GLY A 37 -16.06 -1.32 10.64
N LYS A 38 -16.48 -1.91 9.51
CA LYS A 38 -16.02 -3.21 9.04
C LYS A 38 -15.23 -3.08 7.74
N ILE A 39 -14.20 -3.90 7.58
CA ILE A 39 -13.53 -4.07 6.29
C ILE A 39 -14.44 -4.91 5.39
N ILE A 40 -14.78 -4.37 4.23
CA ILE A 40 -15.65 -5.03 3.25
C ILE A 40 -14.89 -5.49 2.00
N ASP A 41 -13.68 -4.96 1.77
CA ASP A 41 -12.80 -5.34 0.66
C ASP A 41 -11.34 -5.07 1.04
N ASP A 42 -10.44 -5.94 0.60
CA ASP A 42 -9.00 -5.85 0.80
C ASP A 42 -8.30 -6.46 -0.42
N SER A 43 -7.66 -5.61 -1.21
CA SER A 43 -7.06 -6.01 -2.48
C SER A 43 -5.68 -5.38 -2.67
N ALA A 44 -4.82 -6.10 -3.38
CA ALA A 44 -3.59 -5.52 -3.92
C ALA A 44 -3.96 -4.54 -5.04
N GLY A 45 -3.52 -3.29 -4.91
CA GLY A 45 -3.72 -2.29 -5.95
C GLY A 45 -2.70 -2.42 -7.08
N GLY A 46 -2.95 -1.72 -8.18
CA GLY A 46 -2.20 -1.90 -9.42
C GLY A 46 -0.77 -1.34 -9.34
N ILE A 47 0.17 -2.09 -9.94
CA ILE A 47 1.56 -1.75 -10.31
C ILE A 47 2.58 -1.48 -9.19
N ASN A 48 2.81 -2.46 -8.32
CA ASN A 48 4.07 -3.22 -8.21
C ASN A 48 4.05 -3.98 -6.87
N PRO A 49 3.94 -5.32 -6.86
CA PRO A 49 4.40 -6.04 -5.70
C PRO A 49 5.92 -5.87 -5.68
N THR A 50 6.43 -4.89 -4.94
CA THR A 50 7.81 -5.01 -4.44
C THR A 50 7.82 -6.35 -3.74
N PRO A 51 8.56 -7.36 -4.25
CA PRO A 51 8.65 -8.61 -3.54
C PRO A 51 9.18 -8.21 -2.16
N MET A 52 8.54 -8.69 -1.11
CA MET A 52 9.28 -8.95 0.12
C MET A 52 10.37 -9.96 -0.26
N ALA A 53 11.44 -9.46 -0.87
CA ALA A 53 12.59 -10.21 -1.28
C ALA A 53 13.26 -10.62 0.02
N ALA A 54 13.03 -11.88 0.35
CA ALA A 54 14.04 -12.75 0.94
C ALA A 54 14.72 -12.18 2.18
N VAL A 55 14.07 -12.32 3.34
CA VAL A 55 14.82 -12.80 4.50
C VAL A 55 15.19 -14.26 4.21
N ARG A 56 16.24 -14.44 3.42
CA ARG A 56 17.04 -15.66 3.37
C ARG A 56 18.48 -15.30 3.66
N GLY A 57 18.97 -15.83 4.77
CA GLY A 57 20.38 -15.86 5.18
C GLY A 57 20.47 -15.74 6.69
N GLY A 58 21.06 -16.65 7.45
CA GLY A 58 21.77 -17.90 7.18
C GLY A 58 21.93 -18.60 8.55
N SER A 59 21.71 -19.91 8.60
CA SER A 59 22.79 -20.88 8.77
C SER A 59 23.46 -20.86 10.16
N ARG A 60 23.09 -21.87 10.96
CA ARG A 60 23.86 -22.49 12.05
C ARG A 60 24.38 -21.60 13.18
#